data_AF-A0A2W2FSG2-F1
#
_entry.id   AF-A0A2W2FSG2-F1
#
_cell.length_a   1.000
_cell.length_b   1.000
_cell.length_c   1.000
_cell.angle_alpha   90.00
_cell.angle_beta   90.00
_cell.angle_gamma   90.00
#
_symmetry.space_group_name_H-M   'P 1'
#
loop_
_entity.id
_entity.type
_entity.pdbx_description
1 polymer ?
#
loop_
_entity_poly.entity_id
_entity_poly.type
_entity_poly.pdbx_seq_one_letter_code
_entity_poly.pdbx_strand_id
1 'polypeptide(L)'
;MEAPSRSLNAAEIAALALSLAHLGAGPQSTTARRGLRHAFDHLDVDDDVVAATLATLTTPLPADTAARTKLIADAITGRHVVRLHYRDAGDRVSVREVDPVTCLVHRDHWYLVGMCRLRRAIRA
;
A
#
# COMPACT_ATOMS: atom_id res chain seq x y z
N MET A 1 -22.82 20.81 15.47
CA MET A 1 -22.99 20.53 14.04
C MET A 1 -22.07 19.36 13.74
N GLU A 2 -22.61 18.15 13.79
CA GLU A 2 -21.86 16.92 13.47
C GLU A 2 -21.42 17.03 12.00
N ALA A 3 -20.12 16.97 11.73
CA ALA A 3 -19.64 16.88 10.35
C ALA A 3 -20.08 15.52 9.79
N PRO A 4 -20.54 15.42 8.52
CA PRO A 4 -20.93 14.13 7.96
C PRO A 4 -19.74 13.17 8.00
N SER A 5 -19.93 11.99 8.60
CA SER A 5 -18.95 10.90 8.59
C SER A 5 -18.72 10.47 7.15
N ARG A 6 -17.53 10.76 6.61
CA ARG A 6 -17.14 10.36 5.26
C ARG A 6 -16.11 9.24 5.35
N SER A 7 -16.48 8.07 4.86
CA SER A 7 -15.56 6.94 4.70
C SER A 7 -14.47 7.26 3.67
N LEU A 8 -13.26 6.74 3.90
CA LEU A 8 -12.18 6.81 2.91
C LEU A 8 -12.48 5.90 1.72
N ASN A 9 -12.27 6.42 0.50
CA ASN A 9 -12.38 5.62 -0.71
C ASN A 9 -11.05 4.93 -1.08
N ALA A 10 -11.09 3.99 -2.02
CA ALA A 10 -9.92 3.21 -2.42
C ALA A 10 -8.75 4.06 -2.95
N ALA A 11 -9.02 5.17 -3.64
CA ALA A 11 -7.97 6.05 -4.15
C ALA A 11 -7.29 6.84 -3.01
N GLU A 12 -8.06 7.28 -2.02
CA GLU A 12 -7.53 7.93 -0.81
C GLU A 12 -6.65 6.96 -0.01
N ILE A 13 -7.11 5.71 0.17
CA ILE A 13 -6.34 4.65 0.83
C ILE A 13 -5.04 4.35 0.06
N ALA A 14 -5.11 4.24 -1.27
CA ALA A 14 -3.94 4.01 -2.11
C ALA A 14 -2.92 5.17 -2.02
N ALA A 15 -3.38 6.42 -1.99
CA ALA A 15 -2.52 7.58 -1.84
C ALA A 15 -1.81 7.60 -0.48
N LEU A 16 -2.52 7.25 0.60
CA LEU A 16 -1.93 7.09 1.92
C LEU A 16 -0.94 5.93 1.98
N ALA A 17 -1.26 4.80 1.36
CA ALA A 17 -0.38 3.64 1.28
C ALA A 17 0.93 3.97 0.56
N LEU A 18 0.86 4.64 -0.59
CA LEU A 18 2.04 5.10 -1.33
C LEU A 18 2.87 6.11 -0.52
N SER A 19 2.21 7.04 0.18
CA SER A 19 2.89 8.02 1.03
C SER A 19 3.62 7.36 2.20
N LEU A 20 2.98 6.42 2.90
CA LEU A 20 3.58 5.64 3.96
C LEU A 20 4.71 4.72 3.46
N ALA A 21 4.61 4.23 2.22
CA ALA A 21 5.67 3.46 1.58
C ALA A 21 6.94 4.30 1.38
N HIS A 22 6.83 5.56 0.92
CA HIS A 22 7.98 6.47 0.79
C HIS A 22 8.70 6.72 2.12
N LEU A 23 7.96 6.76 3.24
CA LEU A 23 8.56 6.92 4.57
C LEU A 23 9.40 5.71 4.99
N GLY A 24 9.18 4.52 4.40
CA GLY A 24 9.91 3.30 4.73
C GLY A 24 9.79 2.91 6.21
N ALA A 25 10.90 2.53 6.82
CA ALA A 25 11.02 2.23 8.24
C ALA A 25 11.62 3.42 9.02
N GLY A 26 11.34 3.48 10.32
CA GLY A 26 11.96 4.44 11.23
C GLY A 26 10.96 5.30 12.00
N PRO A 27 11.46 6.28 12.76
CA PRO A 27 10.64 7.08 13.68
C PRO A 27 9.52 7.85 12.96
N GLN A 28 9.81 8.45 11.80
CA GLN A 28 8.84 9.27 11.06
C GLN A 28 7.69 8.41 10.51
N SER A 29 8.00 7.23 9.97
CA SER A 29 6.99 6.24 9.53
C SER A 29 6.10 5.81 10.70
N THR A 30 6.71 5.56 11.87
CA THR A 30 5.97 5.17 13.09
C THR A 30 5.05 6.29 13.57
N THR A 31 5.55 7.52 13.62
CA THR A 31 4.76 8.70 14.01
C THR A 31 3.62 8.97 13.04
N ALA A 32 3.85 8.90 11.73
CA ALA A 32 2.81 9.08 10.72
C ALA A 32 1.70 8.03 10.86
N ARG A 33 2.06 6.77 11.03
CA ARG A 33 1.11 5.66 11.25
C ARG A 33 0.28 5.84 12.52
N ARG A 34 0.90 6.32 13.61
CA ARG A 34 0.19 6.63 14.86
C ARG A 34 -0.80 7.78 14.67
N GLY A 35 -0.37 8.86 13.99
CA GLY A 35 -1.22 10.00 13.70
C GLY A 35 -2.43 9.63 12.83
N LEU A 36 -2.22 8.82 11.79
CA LEU A 36 -3.32 8.33 10.95
C LEU A 36 -4.32 7.48 11.74
N ARG A 37 -3.85 6.62 12.65
CA ARG A 37 -4.73 5.81 13.48
C ARG A 37 -5.60 6.68 14.40
N HIS A 38 -5.00 7.68 15.05
CA HIS A 38 -5.78 8.67 15.80
C HIS A 38 -6.79 9.43 14.92
N ALA A 39 -6.44 9.77 13.67
CA ALA A 39 -7.38 10.40 12.75
C ALA A 39 -8.53 9.46 12.34
N PHE A 40 -8.25 8.15 12.23
CA PHE A 40 -9.24 7.14 11.88
C PHE A 40 -10.16 6.76 13.03
N ASP A 41 -9.78 6.95 14.29
CA ASP A 41 -10.64 6.71 15.46
C ASP A 41 -11.93 7.56 15.44
N HIS A 42 -11.97 8.63 14.65
CA HIS A 42 -13.15 9.47 14.43
C HIS A 42 -13.93 9.14 13.15
N LEU A 43 -13.44 8.19 12.33
CA LEU A 43 -14.16 7.71 11.17
C LEU A 43 -15.17 6.65 11.62
N ASP A 44 -16.39 6.79 11.12
CA ASP A 44 -17.39 5.74 11.23
C ASP A 44 -17.04 4.64 10.22
N VAL A 45 -16.62 3.49 10.72
CA VAL A 45 -16.17 2.36 9.89
C VAL A 45 -17.05 1.15 10.20
N ASP A 46 -18.25 1.15 9.63
CA ASP A 46 -19.22 0.04 9.72
C ASP A 46 -18.89 -1.15 8.79
N ASP A 47 -17.79 -1.06 8.03
CA ASP A 47 -17.35 -2.10 7.10
C ASP A 47 -16.06 -2.77 7.60
N ASP A 48 -16.16 -4.05 7.96
CA ASP A 48 -15.04 -4.88 8.44
C ASP A 48 -13.85 -4.90 7.46
N VAL A 49 -14.09 -4.84 6.16
CA VAL A 49 -13.04 -4.81 5.13
C VAL A 49 -12.29 -3.48 5.19
N VAL A 50 -13.01 -2.37 5.36
CA VAL A 50 -12.39 -1.05 5.51
C VAL A 50 -11.64 -0.97 6.83
N ALA A 51 -12.22 -1.46 7.94
CA ALA A 51 -11.57 -1.51 9.24
C ALA A 51 -10.24 -2.29 9.20
N ALA A 52 -10.26 -3.51 8.63
CA ALA A 52 -9.05 -4.31 8.43
C ALA A 52 -8.02 -3.60 7.53
N THR A 53 -8.48 -2.95 6.47
CA THR A 53 -7.61 -2.19 5.55
C THR A 53 -6.90 -1.03 6.26
N LEU A 54 -7.61 -0.25 7.07
CA LEU A 54 -7.02 0.88 7.81
C LEU A 54 -6.08 0.40 8.94
N ALA A 55 -6.43 -0.70 9.61
CA ALA A 55 -5.56 -1.33 10.59
C ALA A 55 -4.23 -1.80 9.96
N THR A 56 -4.30 -2.46 8.79
CA THR A 56 -3.13 -2.92 8.04
C THR A 56 -2.32 -1.75 7.48
N LEU A 57 -2.98 -0.72 6.96
CA LEU A 57 -2.35 0.48 6.45
C LEU A 57 -1.48 1.15 7.52
N THR A 58 -1.97 1.20 8.76
CA THR A 58 -1.29 1.87 9.88
C THR A 58 -0.36 0.94 10.66
N THR A 59 -0.34 -0.36 10.40
CA THR A 59 0.61 -1.27 11.08
C THR A 59 2.01 -1.13 10.48
N PRO A 60 3.07 -0.96 11.30
CA PRO A 60 4.44 -0.90 10.79
C PRO A 60 4.81 -2.17 10.03
N LEU A 61 5.43 -2.00 8.86
CA LEU A 61 5.96 -3.11 8.09
C LEU A 61 7.30 -3.59 8.69
N PRO A 62 7.63 -4.89 8.59
CA PRO A 62 8.98 -5.37 8.87
C PRO A 62 10.02 -4.59 8.05
N ALA A 63 11.20 -4.35 8.62
CA ALA A 63 12.21 -3.45 8.03
C ALA A 63 12.53 -3.77 6.56
N ASP A 64 12.72 -5.05 6.22
CA ASP A 64 13.01 -5.47 4.85
C ASP A 64 11.83 -5.22 3.89
N THR A 65 10.60 -5.43 4.37
CA THR A 65 9.39 -5.15 3.59
C THR A 65 9.22 -3.66 3.42
N ALA A 66 9.44 -2.86 4.46
CA ALA A 66 9.40 -1.41 4.39
C ALA A 66 10.44 -0.86 3.39
N ALA A 67 11.66 -1.42 3.38
CA ALA A 67 12.70 -1.05 2.42
C ALA A 67 12.29 -1.37 0.97
N ARG A 68 11.73 -2.55 0.71
CA ARG A 68 11.18 -2.91 -0.61
C ARG A 68 10.02 -2.01 -1.03
N THR A 69 9.12 -1.70 -0.10
CA THR A 69 7.95 -0.85 -0.40
C THR A 69 8.39 0.59 -0.69
N LYS A 70 9.41 1.09 0.01
CA LYS A 70 10.04 2.38 -0.30
C LYS A 70 10.67 2.39 -1.69
N LEU A 71 11.43 1.36 -2.05
CA LEU A 71 12.01 1.22 -3.39
C LEU A 71 10.91 1.26 -4.48
N ILE A 72 9.79 0.57 -4.25
CA ILE A 72 8.64 0.59 -5.15
C ILE A 72 8.04 2.00 -5.24
N ALA A 73 7.85 2.69 -4.12
CA ALA A 73 7.34 4.06 -4.10
C ALA A 73 8.26 5.03 -4.85
N ASP A 74 9.58 4.91 -4.64
CA ASP A 74 10.59 5.69 -5.36
C ASP A 74 10.54 5.39 -6.87
N ALA A 75 10.31 4.13 -7.27
CA ALA A 75 10.13 3.75 -8.66
C ALA A 75 8.84 4.31 -9.28
N ILE A 76 7.74 4.39 -8.52
CA ILE A 76 6.48 5.03 -8.98
C ILE A 76 6.73 6.50 -9.27
N THR A 77 7.30 7.23 -8.30
CA THR A 77 7.58 8.67 -8.44
C THR A 77 8.63 8.95 -9.52
N GLY A 78 9.66 8.12 -9.62
CA GLY A 78 10.69 8.19 -10.67
C GLY A 78 10.23 7.69 -12.04
N ARG A 79 9.04 7.10 -12.16
CA ARG A 79 8.53 6.45 -13.39
C ARG A 79 9.47 5.36 -13.91
N HIS A 80 10.02 4.57 -13.01
CA HIS A 80 10.91 3.46 -13.33
C HIS A 80 10.15 2.13 -13.43
N VAL A 81 10.63 1.26 -14.31
CA VAL A 81 10.18 -0.14 -14.35
C VAL A 81 10.80 -0.90 -13.19
N VAL A 82 9.99 -1.69 -12.48
CA VAL A 82 10.47 -2.59 -11.43
C VAL A 82 10.61 -3.99 -12.01
N ARG A 83 11.79 -4.60 -11.82
CA ARG A 83 12.02 -6.01 -12.10
C ARG A 83 11.99 -6.81 -10.80
N LEU A 84 11.11 -7.79 -10.71
CA LEU A 84 10.90 -8.58 -9.49
C LEU A 84 10.81 -10.08 -9.76
N HIS A 85 11.11 -10.88 -8.74
CA HIS A 85 10.77 -12.30 -8.72
C HIS A 85 9.38 -12.46 -8.11
N TYR A 86 8.43 -12.92 -8.93
CA TYR A 86 7.06 -13.16 -8.52
C TYR A 86 6.84 -14.65 -8.35
N ARG A 87 6.36 -15.03 -7.16
CA ARG A 87 5.88 -16.37 -6.84
C ARG A 87 4.35 -16.36 -6.95
N ASP A 88 3.80 -17.20 -7.82
CA ASP A 88 2.35 -17.33 -7.95
C ASP A 88 1.74 -18.29 -6.91
N ALA A 89 0.42 -18.46 -6.95
CA ALA A 89 -0.31 -19.33 -6.03
C ALA A 89 0.06 -20.84 -6.16
N GLY A 90 0.66 -21.24 -7.28
CA GLY A 90 1.21 -22.58 -7.49
C GLY A 90 2.69 -22.70 -7.13
N ASP A 91 3.23 -21.72 -6.39
CA ASP A 91 4.63 -21.61 -5.97
C ASP A 91 5.64 -21.50 -7.14
N ARG A 92 5.18 -21.16 -8.34
CA ARG A 92 6.07 -20.99 -9.50
C ARG A 92 6.68 -19.60 -9.47
N VAL A 93 8.01 -19.55 -9.47
CA VAL A 93 8.77 -18.29 -9.52
C VAL A 93 8.99 -17.87 -10.98
N SER A 94 8.73 -16.60 -11.25
CA SER A 94 8.94 -15.97 -12.56
C SER A 94 9.50 -14.57 -12.40
N VAL A 95 10.34 -14.13 -13.34
CA VAL A 95 10.81 -12.75 -13.36
C VAL A 95 9.78 -11.88 -14.09
N ARG A 96 9.38 -10.76 -13.47
CA ARG A 96 8.38 -9.82 -14.01
C ARG A 96 9.00 -8.44 -14.13
N GLU A 97 8.77 -7.80 -15.27
CA GLU A 97 8.91 -6.36 -15.41
C GLU A 97 7.53 -5.72 -15.26
N VAL A 98 7.44 -4.74 -14.36
CA VAL A 98 6.20 -4.07 -13.99
C VAL A 98 6.42 -2.57 -14.08
N ASP A 99 5.57 -1.88 -14.84
CA ASP A 99 5.45 -0.43 -14.74
C ASP A 99 4.53 -0.13 -13.54
N PRO A 100 5.08 0.29 -12.39
CA PRO A 100 4.31 0.40 -11.16
C PRO A 100 3.41 1.63 -11.21
N VAL A 101 2.19 1.49 -10.69
CA VAL A 101 1.18 2.56 -10.67
C VAL A 101 0.98 3.09 -9.26
N THR A 102 0.76 2.20 -8.29
CA THR A 102 0.61 2.58 -6.88
C THR A 102 0.90 1.40 -5.94
N CYS A 103 1.06 1.70 -4.66
CA CYS A 103 0.88 0.72 -3.59
C CYS A 103 -0.58 0.80 -3.10
N LEU A 104 -1.19 -0.34 -2.83
CA LEU A 104 -2.54 -0.43 -2.27
C LEU A 104 -2.50 -1.31 -1.03
N VAL A 105 -3.38 -1.03 -0.07
CA VAL A 105 -3.69 -1.95 1.02
C VAL A 105 -5.13 -2.39 0.84
N HIS A 106 -5.37 -3.70 0.97
CA HIS A 106 -6.71 -4.26 0.98
C HIS A 106 -6.76 -5.41 1.98
N ARG A 107 -7.68 -5.30 2.96
CA ARG A 107 -7.72 -6.18 4.14
C ARG A 107 -6.34 -6.23 4.80
N ASP A 108 -5.76 -7.42 4.90
CA ASP A 108 -4.52 -7.68 5.64
C ASP A 108 -3.26 -7.62 4.79
N HIS A 109 -3.38 -7.18 3.53
CA HIS A 109 -2.32 -7.32 2.54
C HIS A 109 -1.96 -6.00 1.86
N TRP A 110 -0.66 -5.83 1.63
CA TRP A 110 -0.10 -4.79 0.78
C TRP A 110 0.11 -5.34 -0.64
N TYR A 111 -0.28 -4.55 -1.63
CA TYR A 111 -0.21 -4.88 -3.04
C TYR A 111 0.58 -3.83 -3.81
N LEU A 112 1.36 -4.29 -4.79
CA LEU A 112 1.89 -3.44 -5.85
C LEU A 112 0.93 -3.54 -7.03
N VAL A 113 0.27 -2.44 -7.37
CA VAL A 113 -0.55 -2.37 -8.57
C VAL A 113 0.29 -1.81 -9.72
N GLY A 114 0.32 -2.51 -10.85
CA GLY A 114 1.08 -2.07 -12.02
C GLY A 114 0.80 -2.84 -13.30
N MET A 115 1.28 -2.30 -14.42
CA MET A 115 1.22 -2.97 -15.73
C MET A 115 2.31 -4.04 -15.79
N CYS A 116 1.91 -5.32 -15.74
CA CYS A 116 2.86 -6.41 -15.91
C CYS A 116 3.11 -6.64 -17.40
N ARG A 117 4.33 -6.35 -17.86
CA ARG A 117 4.70 -6.45 -19.29
C ARG A 117 4.58 -7.87 -19.83
N LEU A 118 4.96 -8.87 -19.03
CA LEU A 118 4.86 -10.28 -19.40
C LEU A 118 3.39 -10.73 -19.56
N ARG A 119 2.46 -10.16 -18.79
CA ARG A 119 1.02 -10.48 -18.89
C ARG A 119 0.25 -9.50 -19.79
N ARG A 120 0.89 -8.40 -20.20
CA ARG A 120 0.30 -7.30 -20.97
C ARG A 120 -1.00 -6.77 -20.34
N ALA A 121 -1.04 -6.68 -19.02
CA ALA A 121 -2.22 -6.24 -18.29
C ALA A 121 -1.89 -5.76 -16.87
N ILE A 122 -2.81 -4.97 -16.28
CA ILE A 122 -2.73 -4.51 -14.90
C ILE A 122 -2.86 -5.70 -13.93
N ARG A 123 -1.98 -5.76 -12.93
CA ARG A 123 -1.97 -6.76 -11.86
C ARG A 123 -1.76 -6.08 -10.50
N ALA A 124 -2.23 -6.76 -9.46
CA ALA A 124 -2.02 -6.47 -8.05
C ALA A 124 -1.38 -7.70 -7.39
#